data_AF-A0A846SXP1-F1
#
_entry.id   AF-A0A846SXP1-F1
#
_cell.length_a   1.000
_cell.length_b   1.000
_cell.length_c   1.000
_cell.angle_alpha   90.00
_cell.angle_beta   90.00
_cell.angle_gamma   90.00
#
_symmetry.space_group_name_H-M   'P 1'
#
loop_
_entity.id
_entity.type
_entity.pdbx_description
1 polymer ?
#
loop_
_entity_poly.entity_id
_entity_poly.type
_entity_poly.pdbx_seq_one_letter_code
_entity_poly.pdbx_strand_id
1 'polypeptide(L)'
;MLDLLVNSLRMRPDRILVGEIRRQKEAQVLLEAMHTGHSVYGTIHANNADETIIRLTNPPIEIPKPLISAISLIVVQNRNRRTGKRRTLQVAEVLPNGDVSIVLRLNVQKDTIEQINKPIITLQKLELYTGLTEPEIMKDLQQKKRILKWMVDKGIEDVHSIGLTMSKILHGKARADIEDGKINPLIGFLVQSISAADPHLKRKLRMAKILKTVETYLAERIKTALLMSVGLTILSAFLILKSEISPFAIIFVFLMTFLFFLFIFVKGVDAVIHKRAKEIDKEVLFAGRFLIVKLNAGKPLVNALVDASNAYGVANKFFKEIVRDIDLGTPVEEALESASRYTPSKKFRSILFQITNAIKIGVDVSKFLEATLDEISLDQLMEIQKYGKKLNGITMFYMLLAIVVPSLGLTLFILVASLIGLDVNLVIFSVIIFMLLVLEFIFISVFKSIRPNLNI
;
A
#
# COMPACT_ATOMS: atom_id res chain seq x y z
N MET A 1 26.91 -5.77 -22.79
CA MET A 1 26.40 -6.73 -21.79
C MET A 1 27.53 -7.25 -20.91
N LEU A 2 28.59 -7.81 -21.50
CA LEU A 2 29.78 -8.25 -20.77
C LEU A 2 30.33 -7.21 -19.78
N ASP A 3 30.54 -5.96 -20.21
CA ASP A 3 31.10 -4.91 -19.34
C ASP A 3 30.19 -4.58 -18.14
N LEU A 4 28.88 -4.61 -18.35
CA LEU A 4 27.90 -4.43 -17.27
C LEU A 4 27.98 -5.58 -16.27
N LEU A 5 28.09 -6.82 -16.78
CA LEU A 5 28.19 -8.01 -15.95
C LEU A 5 29.45 -7.99 -15.06
N VAL A 6 30.60 -7.66 -15.66
CA VAL A 6 31.88 -7.53 -14.96
C VAL A 6 31.82 -6.42 -13.89
N ASN A 7 31.22 -5.28 -14.22
CA ASN A 7 31.04 -4.19 -13.25
C ASN A 7 30.07 -4.58 -12.13
N SER A 8 28.98 -5.28 -12.44
CA SER A 8 28.01 -5.76 -11.44
C SER A 8 28.66 -6.68 -10.41
N LEU A 9 29.59 -7.55 -10.80
CA LEU A 9 30.30 -8.43 -9.85
C LEU A 9 31.13 -7.67 -8.81
N ARG A 10 31.63 -6.48 -9.16
CA ARG A 10 32.35 -5.61 -8.21
C ARG A 10 31.44 -4.96 -7.17
N MET A 11 30.13 -5.00 -7.37
CA MET A 11 29.13 -4.42 -6.47
C MET A 11 28.64 -5.41 -5.40
N ARG A 12 29.19 -6.64 -5.34
CA ARG A 12 28.77 -7.72 -4.44
C ARG A 12 27.25 -8.00 -4.48
N PRO A 13 26.68 -8.30 -5.66
CA PRO A 13 25.25 -8.48 -5.80
C PRO A 13 24.80 -9.83 -5.19
N ASP A 14 23.68 -9.87 -4.48
CA ASP A 14 23.11 -11.16 -4.04
C ASP A 14 22.61 -12.01 -5.23
N ARG A 15 22.09 -11.33 -6.27
CA ARG A 15 21.51 -11.96 -7.46
C ARG A 15 21.87 -11.21 -8.73
N ILE A 16 22.13 -11.96 -9.81
CA ILE A 16 22.43 -11.42 -11.13
C ILE A 16 21.39 -11.96 -12.12
N LEU A 17 20.70 -11.06 -12.82
CA LEU A 17 19.69 -11.36 -13.82
C LEU A 17 20.23 -10.95 -15.20
N VAL A 18 20.37 -11.92 -16.09
CA VAL A 18 20.78 -11.68 -17.48
C VAL A 18 19.63 -11.98 -18.42
N GLY A 19 19.36 -11.05 -19.34
CA GLY A 19 18.28 -11.19 -20.30
C GLY A 19 18.39 -12.47 -21.11
N GLU A 20 19.40 -12.58 -21.98
CA GLU A 20 19.66 -13.76 -22.81
C GLU A 20 21.16 -13.94 -23.02
N ILE A 21 21.67 -15.15 -22.82
CA ILE A 21 23.07 -15.53 -23.04
C ILE A 21 23.26 -15.87 -24.51
N ARG A 22 24.13 -15.13 -25.21
CA ARG A 22 24.37 -15.34 -26.65
C ARG A 22 25.84 -15.58 -27.01
N ARG A 23 26.78 -15.09 -26.19
CA ARG A 23 28.21 -15.14 -26.48
C ARG A 23 28.97 -15.93 -25.42
N GLN A 24 30.04 -16.61 -25.82
CA GLN A 24 30.95 -17.35 -24.93
C GLN A 24 31.39 -16.54 -23.71
N LYS A 25 31.91 -15.32 -23.90
CA LYS A 25 32.42 -14.50 -22.78
C LYS A 25 31.35 -14.18 -21.73
N GLU A 26 30.10 -14.00 -22.16
CA GLU A 26 28.98 -13.75 -21.23
C GLU A 26 28.68 -14.99 -20.39
N ALA A 27 28.64 -16.16 -21.03
CA ALA A 27 28.44 -17.44 -20.34
C ALA A 27 29.58 -17.78 -19.37
N GLN A 28 30.84 -17.51 -19.75
CA GLN A 28 32.01 -17.74 -18.90
C GLN A 28 31.94 -16.92 -17.61
N VAL A 29 31.72 -15.60 -17.73
CA VAL A 29 31.65 -14.72 -16.55
C VAL A 29 30.43 -15.06 -15.69
N LEU A 30 29.32 -15.51 -16.27
CA LEU A 30 28.17 -15.98 -15.49
C LEU A 30 28.46 -17.25 -14.69
N LEU A 31 29.15 -18.22 -15.28
CA LEU A 31 29.54 -19.44 -14.57
C LEU A 31 30.59 -19.15 -13.49
N GLU A 32 31.53 -18.24 -13.77
CA GLU A 32 32.47 -17.74 -12.76
C GLU A 32 31.74 -17.05 -11.59
N ALA A 33 30.71 -16.25 -11.89
CA ALA A 33 29.86 -15.64 -10.87
C ALA A 33 29.17 -16.70 -9.98
N MET A 34 28.65 -17.78 -10.58
CA MET A 34 28.05 -18.89 -9.84
C MET A 34 29.07 -19.59 -8.94
N HIS A 35 30.29 -19.86 -9.43
CA HIS A 35 31.35 -20.47 -8.65
C HIS A 35 31.86 -19.60 -7.50
N THR A 36 31.75 -18.28 -7.63
CA THR A 36 32.09 -17.31 -6.58
C THR A 36 30.93 -17.04 -5.61
N GLY A 37 29.83 -17.78 -5.70
CA GLY A 37 28.73 -17.75 -4.73
C GLY A 37 27.55 -16.83 -5.08
N HIS A 38 27.54 -16.24 -6.28
CA HIS A 38 26.44 -15.36 -6.70
C HIS A 38 25.28 -16.18 -7.28
N SER A 39 24.04 -15.83 -6.93
CA SER A 39 22.85 -16.46 -7.52
C SER A 39 22.56 -15.85 -8.88
N VAL A 40 22.75 -16.63 -9.95
CA VAL A 40 22.59 -16.18 -11.33
C VAL A 40 21.33 -16.75 -11.96
N TYR A 41 20.62 -15.92 -12.71
CA TYR A 41 19.48 -16.31 -13.55
C TYR A 41 19.67 -15.75 -14.95
N GLY A 42 19.41 -16.55 -15.97
CA GLY A 42 19.50 -16.13 -17.35
C GLY A 42 18.56 -16.90 -18.27
N THR A 43 18.32 -16.38 -19.46
CA THR A 43 17.66 -17.16 -20.52
C THR A 43 18.65 -17.57 -21.60
N ILE A 44 18.36 -18.69 -22.24
CA ILE A 44 19.09 -19.19 -23.41
C ILE A 44 18.07 -19.82 -24.35
N HIS A 45 18.25 -19.60 -25.65
CA HIS A 45 17.39 -20.24 -26.63
C HIS A 45 17.76 -21.72 -26.75
N ALA A 46 16.85 -22.63 -26.40
CA ALA A 46 16.96 -24.08 -26.56
C ALA A 46 15.56 -24.72 -26.54
N ASN A 47 15.36 -25.88 -27.16
CA ASN A 47 14.06 -26.54 -27.20
C ASN A 47 13.83 -27.49 -26.02
N ASN A 48 14.89 -27.99 -25.38
CA ASN A 48 14.82 -28.88 -24.23
C ASN A 48 16.06 -28.72 -23.33
N ALA A 49 16.09 -29.46 -22.21
CA ALA A 49 17.18 -29.39 -21.24
C ALA A 49 18.51 -29.91 -21.82
N ASP A 50 18.49 -31.01 -22.58
CA ASP A 50 19.69 -31.59 -23.19
C ASP A 50 20.33 -30.65 -24.23
N GLU A 51 19.52 -30.04 -25.09
CA GLU A 51 19.97 -29.04 -26.06
C GLU A 51 20.55 -27.81 -25.38
N THR A 52 20.05 -27.46 -24.19
CA THR A 52 20.63 -26.36 -23.40
C THR A 52 22.08 -26.66 -23.05
N ILE A 53 22.39 -27.90 -22.63
CA ILE A 53 23.78 -28.32 -22.35
C ILE A 53 24.61 -28.30 -23.63
N ILE A 54 24.10 -28.89 -24.71
CA ILE A 54 24.78 -28.95 -26.02
C ILE A 54 25.14 -27.54 -26.51
N ARG A 55 24.22 -26.58 -26.41
CA ARG A 55 24.46 -25.19 -26.82
C ARG A 55 25.47 -24.47 -25.95
N LEU A 56 25.55 -24.80 -24.67
CA LEU A 56 26.56 -24.24 -23.78
C LEU A 56 27.95 -24.84 -24.05
N THR A 57 28.03 -26.14 -24.35
CA THR A 57 29.32 -26.83 -24.53
C THR A 57 29.92 -26.70 -25.92
N ASN A 58 29.09 -26.42 -26.94
CA ASN A 58 29.54 -26.31 -28.33
C ASN A 58 29.65 -24.83 -28.77
N PRO A 59 30.37 -24.53 -29.87
CA PRO A 59 30.38 -23.19 -30.47
C PRO A 59 28.96 -22.70 -30.78
N PRO A 60 28.64 -21.40 -30.57
CA PRO A 60 29.55 -20.28 -30.30
C PRO A 60 29.82 -19.98 -28.82
N ILE A 61 29.38 -20.83 -27.88
CA ILE A 61 29.56 -20.58 -26.43
C ILE A 61 30.75 -21.38 -25.89
N GLU A 62 30.88 -22.66 -26.25
CA GLU A 62 32.09 -23.46 -25.99
C GLU A 62 32.59 -23.40 -24.52
N ILE A 63 31.69 -23.78 -23.60
CA ILE A 63 32.00 -23.94 -22.18
C ILE A 63 32.45 -25.37 -21.88
N PRO A 64 33.57 -25.57 -21.17
CA PRO A 64 33.95 -26.89 -20.66
C PRO A 64 32.83 -27.53 -19.82
N LYS A 65 32.44 -28.76 -20.20
CA LYS A 65 31.35 -29.50 -19.54
C LYS A 65 31.43 -29.56 -18.00
N PRO A 66 32.61 -29.68 -17.35
CA PRO A 66 32.70 -29.65 -15.88
C PRO A 66 32.17 -28.37 -15.24
N LEU A 67 32.28 -27.21 -15.91
CA LEU A 67 31.80 -25.92 -15.39
C LEU A 67 30.28 -25.78 -15.44
N ILE A 68 29.60 -26.61 -16.25
CA ILE A 68 28.13 -26.58 -16.39
C ILE A 68 27.44 -27.02 -15.09
N SER A 69 28.11 -27.82 -14.25
CA SER A 69 27.61 -28.28 -12.94
C SER A 69 27.29 -27.15 -11.95
N ALA A 70 27.76 -25.92 -12.21
CA ALA A 70 27.39 -24.73 -11.43
C ALA A 70 25.90 -24.37 -11.58
N ILE A 71 25.31 -24.68 -12.74
CA ILE A 71 23.89 -24.45 -13.01
C ILE A 71 23.08 -25.42 -12.15
N SER A 72 22.16 -24.92 -11.34
CA SER A 72 21.37 -25.80 -10.46
C SER A 72 20.10 -26.33 -11.11
N LEU A 73 19.42 -25.53 -11.93
CA LEU A 73 18.12 -25.87 -12.51
C LEU A 73 17.96 -25.26 -13.91
N ILE A 74 17.37 -26.04 -14.83
CA ILE A 74 16.97 -25.60 -16.16
C ILE A 74 15.45 -25.73 -16.27
N VAL A 75 14.78 -24.63 -16.62
CA VAL A 75 13.33 -24.58 -16.83
C VAL A 75 13.05 -24.29 -18.30
N VAL A 76 12.46 -25.26 -18.99
CA VAL A 76 12.17 -25.16 -20.42
C VAL A 76 10.75 -24.65 -20.61
N GLN A 77 10.60 -23.53 -21.30
CA GLN A 77 9.30 -22.97 -21.68
C GLN A 77 8.99 -23.30 -23.14
N ASN A 78 7.79 -23.82 -23.42
CA ASN A 78 7.32 -24.10 -24.77
C ASN A 78 6.04 -23.33 -25.09
N ARG A 79 5.95 -22.83 -26.33
CA ARG A 79 4.72 -22.25 -26.88
C ARG A 79 4.13 -23.24 -27.87
N ASN A 80 2.98 -23.80 -27.54
CA ASN A 80 2.26 -24.66 -28.48
C ASN A 80 1.75 -23.81 -29.66
N ARG A 81 2.27 -24.06 -30.86
CA ARG A 81 1.93 -23.27 -32.07
C ARG A 81 0.46 -23.43 -32.47
N ARG A 82 -0.15 -24.58 -32.20
CA ARG A 82 -1.56 -24.87 -32.53
C ARG A 82 -2.53 -24.14 -31.59
N THR A 83 -2.25 -24.12 -30.29
CA THR A 83 -3.16 -23.55 -29.28
C THR A 83 -2.78 -22.14 -28.83
N GLY A 84 -1.57 -21.67 -29.18
CA GLY A 84 -1.01 -20.40 -28.72
C GLY A 84 -0.59 -20.37 -27.24
N LYS A 85 -0.94 -21.40 -26.46
CA LYS A 85 -0.69 -21.48 -25.02
C LYS A 85 0.80 -21.70 -24.72
N ARG A 86 1.31 -21.00 -23.70
CA ARG A 86 2.65 -21.23 -23.12
C ARG A 86 2.55 -22.18 -21.93
N ARG A 87 3.47 -23.13 -21.85
CA ARG A 87 3.58 -24.13 -20.79
C ARG A 87 5.04 -24.42 -20.48
N THR A 88 5.34 -24.67 -19.21
CA THR A 88 6.62 -25.28 -18.82
C THR A 88 6.66 -26.71 -19.34
N LEU A 89 7.60 -27.02 -20.25
CA LEU A 89 7.73 -28.33 -20.87
C LEU A 89 8.50 -29.31 -19.97
N GLN A 90 9.63 -28.85 -19.43
CA GLN A 90 10.53 -29.63 -18.59
C GLN A 90 11.13 -28.76 -17.49
N VAL A 91 11.33 -29.35 -16.32
CA VAL A 91 12.21 -28.82 -15.28
C VAL A 91 13.26 -29.89 -15.03
N ALA A 92 14.52 -29.54 -15.22
CA ALA A 92 15.65 -30.46 -15.07
C ALA A 92 16.67 -29.90 -14.08
N GLU A 93 17.26 -30.78 -13.27
CA GLU A 93 18.45 -30.45 -12.48
C GLU A 93 19.71 -30.86 -13.25
N VAL A 94 20.82 -30.15 -13.04
CA VAL A 94 22.11 -30.50 -13.63
C VAL A 94 22.90 -31.34 -12.63
N LEU A 95 23.41 -32.47 -13.10
CA LEU A 95 24.21 -33.41 -12.32
C LEU A 95 25.68 -32.97 -12.26
N PRO A 96 26.48 -33.48 -11.30
CA PRO A 96 27.89 -33.10 -11.16
C PRO A 96 28.75 -33.38 -12.40
N ASN A 97 28.35 -34.34 -13.24
CA ASN A 97 29.02 -34.65 -14.51
C ASN A 97 28.62 -33.72 -15.68
N GLY A 98 27.73 -32.75 -15.44
CA GLY A 98 27.23 -31.81 -16.43
C GLY A 98 26.06 -32.33 -17.28
N ASP A 99 25.56 -33.55 -17.03
CA ASP A 99 24.34 -34.06 -17.66
C ASP A 99 23.08 -33.55 -16.93
N VAL A 100 21.93 -33.67 -17.57
CA VAL A 100 20.64 -33.22 -17.01
C VAL A 100 19.77 -34.38 -16.57
N SER A 101 19.15 -34.23 -15.40
CA SER A 101 18.10 -35.13 -14.90
C SER A 101 16.77 -34.40 -14.93
N ILE A 102 15.83 -34.88 -15.75
CA ILE A 102 14.50 -34.27 -15.87
C ILE A 102 13.67 -34.64 -14.64
N VAL A 103 13.33 -33.65 -13.82
CA VAL A 103 12.55 -33.79 -12.58
C VAL A 103 11.06 -33.73 -12.88
N LEU A 104 10.62 -32.73 -13.65
CA LEU A 104 9.22 -32.54 -14.02
C LEU A 104 9.09 -32.47 -15.55
N ARG A 105 8.00 -33.03 -16.09
CA ARG A 105 7.69 -32.98 -17.52
C ARG A 105 6.20 -32.76 -17.75
N LEU A 106 5.86 -31.94 -18.75
CA LEU A 106 4.50 -31.75 -19.20
C LEU A 106 3.99 -32.98 -19.96
N ASN A 107 2.89 -33.55 -19.49
CA ASN A 107 2.08 -34.46 -20.28
C ASN A 107 1.14 -33.63 -21.18
N VAL A 108 1.49 -33.54 -22.47
CA VAL A 108 0.78 -32.70 -23.45
C VAL A 108 -0.67 -33.16 -23.68
N GLN A 109 -0.96 -34.46 -23.51
CA GLN A 109 -2.31 -35.00 -23.71
C GLN A 109 -3.25 -34.58 -22.58
N LYS A 110 -2.75 -34.58 -21.34
CA LYS A 110 -3.53 -34.25 -20.13
C LYS A 110 -3.46 -32.77 -19.72
N ASP A 111 -2.55 -31.99 -20.31
CA ASP A 111 -2.17 -30.63 -19.89
C ASP A 111 -1.77 -30.56 -18.40
N THR A 112 -1.10 -31.61 -17.91
CA THR A 112 -0.65 -31.74 -16.52
C THR A 112 0.86 -31.92 -16.45
N ILE A 113 1.50 -31.31 -15.45
CA ILE A 113 2.92 -31.54 -15.16
C ILE A 113 3.04 -32.77 -14.26
N GLU A 114 3.81 -33.76 -14.71
CA GLU A 114 4.07 -35.02 -14.00
C GLU A 114 5.52 -35.02 -13.48
N GLN A 115 5.73 -35.64 -12.32
CA GLN A 115 7.07 -35.86 -11.78
C GLN A 115 7.67 -37.12 -12.40
N ILE A 116 8.82 -36.97 -13.05
CA ILE A 116 9.52 -38.06 -13.73
C ILE A 116 10.58 -38.65 -12.80
N ASN A 117 11.43 -37.78 -12.24
CA ASN A 117 12.48 -38.15 -11.30
C ASN A 117 12.35 -37.35 -10.01
N LYS A 118 12.95 -37.86 -8.94
CA LYS A 118 13.16 -37.10 -7.71
C LYS A 118 14.37 -36.18 -7.88
N PRO A 119 14.31 -34.91 -7.45
CA PRO A 119 15.47 -34.03 -7.51
C PRO A 119 16.50 -34.47 -6.46
N ILE A 120 17.66 -34.98 -6.86
CA ILE A 120 18.66 -35.54 -5.94
C ILE A 120 19.59 -34.42 -5.47
N ILE A 121 20.26 -33.75 -6.42
CA ILE A 121 21.28 -32.74 -6.13
C ILE A 121 20.67 -31.53 -5.44
N THR A 122 19.47 -31.13 -5.89
CA THR A 122 18.78 -29.98 -5.31
C THR A 122 18.40 -30.25 -3.85
N LEU A 123 17.90 -31.46 -3.53
CA LEU A 123 17.57 -31.83 -2.15
C LEU A 123 18.82 -31.88 -1.28
N GLN A 124 19.88 -32.55 -1.74
CA GLN A 124 21.15 -32.62 -1.00
C GLN A 124 21.73 -31.24 -0.69
N LYS A 125 21.69 -30.31 -1.65
CA LYS A 125 22.12 -28.92 -1.42
C LYS A 125 21.24 -28.22 -0.38
N LEU A 126 19.92 -28.38 -0.46
CA LEU A 126 19.01 -27.79 0.52
C LEU A 126 19.26 -28.36 1.92
N GLU A 127 19.40 -29.68 2.05
CA GLU A 127 19.73 -30.33 3.33
C GLU A 127 21.04 -29.79 3.90
N LEU A 128 22.09 -29.71 3.08
CA LEU A 128 23.40 -29.20 3.48
C LEU A 128 23.38 -27.74 3.95
N TYR A 129 22.72 -26.84 3.21
CA TYR A 129 22.76 -25.41 3.51
C TYR A 129 21.70 -24.95 4.52
N THR A 130 20.58 -25.66 4.64
CA THR A 130 19.49 -25.28 5.58
C THR A 130 19.48 -26.11 6.85
N GLY A 131 20.13 -27.27 6.87
CA GLY A 131 20.07 -28.23 7.97
C GLY A 131 18.72 -28.95 8.11
N LEU A 132 17.78 -28.73 7.18
CA LEU A 132 16.47 -29.37 7.18
C LEU A 132 16.56 -30.80 6.64
N THR A 133 15.74 -31.70 7.19
CA THR A 133 15.56 -33.05 6.65
C THR A 133 14.64 -33.04 5.43
N GLU A 134 14.75 -34.03 4.54
CA GLU A 134 13.86 -34.17 3.39
C GLU A 134 12.35 -34.04 3.71
N PRO A 135 11.82 -34.68 4.78
CA PRO A 135 10.40 -34.52 5.14
C PRO A 135 10.02 -33.08 5.51
N GLU A 136 10.92 -32.34 6.16
CA GLU A 136 10.70 -30.94 6.52
C GLU A 136 10.74 -30.03 5.29
N ILE A 137 11.69 -30.27 4.37
CA ILE A 137 11.77 -29.58 3.08
C ILE A 137 10.47 -29.81 2.29
N MET A 138 9.98 -31.05 2.26
CA MET A 138 8.74 -31.39 1.56
C MET A 138 7.52 -30.73 2.24
N LYS A 139 7.49 -30.66 3.57
CA LYS A 139 6.44 -29.95 4.32
C LYS A 139 6.43 -28.45 4.00
N ASP A 140 7.60 -27.82 3.96
CA ASP A 140 7.76 -26.41 3.58
C ASP A 140 7.33 -26.17 2.12
N LEU A 141 7.69 -27.07 1.20
CA LEU A 141 7.25 -27.03 -0.19
C LEU A 141 5.72 -27.11 -0.31
N GLN A 142 5.07 -28.00 0.45
CA GLN A 142 3.61 -28.10 0.48
C GLN A 142 2.97 -26.83 1.04
N GLN A 143 3.56 -26.21 2.06
CA GLN A 143 3.08 -24.93 2.58
C GLN A 143 3.16 -23.83 1.51
N LYS A 144 4.30 -23.70 0.81
CA LYS A 144 4.48 -22.75 -0.29
C LYS A 144 3.48 -22.99 -1.42
N LYS A 145 3.20 -24.25 -1.76
CA LYS A 145 2.18 -24.62 -2.76
C LYS A 145 0.77 -24.14 -2.35
N ARG A 146 0.39 -24.32 -1.08
CA ARG A 146 -0.90 -23.84 -0.56
C ARG A 146 -1.02 -22.33 -0.65
N ILE A 147 0.04 -21.61 -0.30
CA ILE A 147 0.11 -20.14 -0.40
C ILE A 147 -0.14 -19.69 -1.84
N LEU A 148 0.57 -20.26 -2.81
CA LEU A 148 0.40 -19.88 -4.22
C LEU A 148 -1.01 -20.20 -4.71
N LYS A 149 -1.57 -21.35 -4.31
CA LYS A 149 -2.96 -21.70 -4.64
C LYS A 149 -3.95 -20.70 -4.04
N TRP A 150 -3.76 -20.31 -2.78
CA TRP A 150 -4.58 -19.30 -2.12
C TRP A 150 -4.51 -17.94 -2.84
N MET A 151 -3.33 -17.54 -3.34
CA MET A 151 -3.21 -16.31 -4.13
C MET A 151 -4.05 -16.36 -5.41
N VAL A 152 -4.03 -17.50 -6.10
CA VAL A 152 -4.86 -17.74 -7.30
C VAL A 152 -6.35 -17.72 -6.94
N ASP A 153 -6.75 -18.42 -5.89
CA ASP A 153 -8.16 -18.49 -5.44
C ASP A 153 -8.70 -17.11 -5.02
N LYS A 154 -7.83 -16.20 -4.56
CA LYS A 154 -8.16 -14.81 -4.21
C LYS A 154 -8.03 -13.82 -5.38
N GLY A 155 -7.68 -14.28 -6.59
CA GLY A 155 -7.52 -13.42 -7.76
C GLY A 155 -6.35 -12.43 -7.63
N ILE A 156 -5.29 -12.80 -6.90
CA ILE A 156 -4.07 -11.98 -6.79
C ILE A 156 -3.17 -12.27 -8.01
N GLU A 157 -3.33 -11.47 -9.06
CA GLU A 157 -2.66 -11.68 -10.35
C GLU A 157 -1.57 -10.64 -10.67
N ASP A 158 -1.57 -9.52 -9.94
CA ASP A 158 -0.66 -8.39 -10.14
C ASP A 158 0.70 -8.63 -9.47
N VAL A 159 1.80 -8.32 -10.19
CA VAL A 159 3.18 -8.52 -9.73
C VAL A 159 3.45 -7.82 -8.40
N HIS A 160 2.96 -6.59 -8.23
CA HIS A 160 3.15 -5.85 -6.98
C HIS A 160 2.40 -6.50 -5.82
N SER A 161 1.15 -6.90 -6.05
CA SER A 161 0.31 -7.58 -5.05
C SER A 161 0.89 -8.95 -4.66
N ILE A 162 1.42 -9.71 -5.62
CA ILE A 162 2.13 -10.97 -5.37
C ILE A 162 3.40 -10.72 -4.55
N GLY A 163 4.24 -9.77 -4.96
CA GLY A 163 5.49 -9.42 -4.27
C GLY A 163 5.25 -8.97 -2.84
N LEU A 164 4.25 -8.12 -2.61
CA LEU A 164 3.85 -7.69 -1.27
C LEU A 164 3.38 -8.85 -0.40
N THR A 165 2.58 -9.76 -0.97
CA THR A 165 2.07 -10.93 -0.25
C THR A 165 3.22 -11.89 0.11
N MET A 166 4.11 -12.17 -0.83
CA MET A 166 5.31 -12.99 -0.58
C MET A 166 6.24 -12.37 0.46
N SER A 167 6.45 -11.04 0.41
CA SER A 167 7.26 -10.32 1.41
C SER A 167 6.66 -10.45 2.82
N LYS A 168 5.34 -10.30 2.98
CA LYS A 168 4.67 -10.48 4.28
C LYS A 168 4.82 -11.89 4.84
N ILE A 169 4.77 -12.90 3.96
CA ILE A 169 4.94 -14.31 4.33
C ILE A 169 6.38 -14.59 4.76
N LEU A 170 7.36 -14.10 4.00
CA LEU A 170 8.79 -14.26 4.30
C LEU A 170 9.20 -13.55 5.61
N HIS A 171 8.61 -12.40 5.93
CA HIS A 171 8.86 -11.67 7.18
C HIS A 171 7.96 -12.10 8.35
N GLY A 172 7.27 -13.25 8.24
CA GLY A 172 6.54 -13.88 9.35
C GLY A 172 5.23 -13.20 9.78
N LYS A 173 4.74 -12.17 9.07
CA LYS A 173 3.55 -11.40 9.46
C LYS A 173 2.22 -11.99 8.98
N ALA A 174 2.24 -12.93 8.04
CA ALA A 174 1.03 -13.43 7.37
C ALA A 174 0.65 -14.89 7.70
N ARG A 175 1.34 -15.56 8.64
CA ARG A 175 0.95 -16.93 9.04
C ARG A 175 -0.43 -17.00 9.71
N ALA A 176 -0.94 -15.89 10.25
CA ALA A 176 -2.24 -15.84 10.94
C ALA A 176 -3.44 -15.54 10.02
N ASP A 177 -3.23 -15.03 8.80
CA ASP A 177 -4.31 -14.53 7.93
C ASP A 177 -4.82 -15.57 6.90
N ILE A 178 -4.23 -16.77 6.89
CA ILE A 178 -4.57 -17.86 5.95
C ILE A 178 -5.57 -18.86 6.61
N GLU A 179 -6.35 -18.41 7.59
CA GLU A 179 -7.51 -19.16 8.06
C GLU A 179 -8.76 -18.76 7.25
N ASP A 180 -9.33 -19.77 6.59
CA ASP A 180 -10.47 -19.69 5.68
C ASP A 180 -11.73 -19.10 6.34
N GLY A 181 -11.91 -17.79 6.20
CA GLY A 181 -13.19 -17.14 6.47
C GLY A 181 -14.14 -17.25 5.27
N LYS A 182 -14.97 -18.30 5.21
CA LYS A 182 -16.17 -18.31 4.35
C LYS A 182 -17.04 -17.10 4.73
N ILE A 183 -17.24 -16.18 3.79
CA ILE A 183 -18.11 -15.01 4.00
C ILE A 183 -19.57 -15.51 3.98
N ASN A 184 -20.33 -15.20 5.03
CA ASN A 184 -21.75 -15.53 5.14
C ASN A 184 -22.54 -14.95 3.93
N PRO A 185 -23.44 -15.71 3.27
CA PRO A 185 -24.17 -15.28 2.08
C PRO A 185 -24.90 -13.93 2.22
N LEU A 186 -25.44 -13.64 3.41
CA LEU A 186 -26.09 -12.34 3.71
C LEU A 186 -25.10 -11.16 3.69
N ILE A 187 -23.88 -11.37 4.18
CA ILE A 187 -22.81 -10.35 4.13
C ILE A 187 -22.33 -10.17 2.68
N GLY A 188 -22.28 -11.26 1.90
CA GLY A 188 -21.91 -11.21 0.48
C GLY A 188 -22.80 -10.29 -0.35
N PHE A 189 -24.12 -10.38 -0.18
CA PHE A 189 -25.09 -9.52 -0.89
C PHE A 189 -24.90 -8.03 -0.57
N LEU A 190 -24.69 -7.70 0.70
CA LEU A 190 -24.43 -6.32 1.14
C LEU A 190 -23.09 -5.79 0.62
N VAL A 191 -22.04 -6.62 0.63
CA VAL A 191 -20.72 -6.26 0.08
C VAL A 191 -20.83 -5.92 -1.41
N GLN A 192 -21.54 -6.73 -2.19
CA GLN A 192 -21.74 -6.49 -3.62
C GLN A 192 -22.51 -5.21 -3.88
N SER A 193 -23.59 -4.97 -3.13
CA SER A 193 -24.43 -3.76 -3.24
C SER A 193 -23.65 -2.49 -2.91
N ILE A 194 -22.87 -2.50 -1.83
CA ILE A 194 -22.07 -1.33 -1.40
C ILE A 194 -20.90 -1.11 -2.36
N SER A 195 -20.27 -2.18 -2.85
CA SER A 195 -19.17 -2.06 -3.82
C SER A 195 -19.64 -1.50 -5.16
N ALA A 196 -20.89 -1.78 -5.57
CA ALA A 196 -21.47 -1.18 -6.77
C ALA A 196 -21.77 0.32 -6.58
N ALA A 197 -22.15 0.73 -5.36
CA ALA A 197 -22.48 2.12 -5.03
C ALA A 197 -21.25 3.05 -4.94
N ASP A 198 -20.06 2.54 -4.55
CA ASP A 198 -18.80 3.32 -4.56
C ASP A 198 -17.71 2.60 -5.39
N PRO A 199 -17.66 2.81 -6.72
CA PRO A 199 -16.63 2.25 -7.59
C PRO A 199 -15.20 2.71 -7.24
N HIS A 200 -15.06 3.82 -6.51
CA HIS A 200 -13.76 4.38 -6.14
C HIS A 200 -13.23 3.84 -4.81
N LEU A 201 -13.97 2.99 -4.11
CA LEU A 201 -13.57 2.46 -2.81
C LEU A 201 -12.22 1.72 -2.85
N LYS A 202 -11.93 0.96 -3.92
CA LYS A 202 -10.61 0.33 -4.13
C LYS A 202 -9.48 1.36 -4.14
N ARG A 203 -9.70 2.50 -4.81
CA ARG A 203 -8.73 3.60 -4.87
C ARG A 203 -8.59 4.29 -3.51
N LYS A 204 -9.70 4.52 -2.81
CA LYS A 204 -9.71 5.10 -1.45
C LYS A 204 -8.93 4.24 -0.45
N LEU A 205 -9.14 2.93 -0.45
CA LEU A 205 -8.38 2.01 0.40
C LEU A 205 -6.87 2.06 0.13
N ARG A 206 -6.47 2.15 -1.14
CA ARG A 206 -5.06 2.36 -1.51
C ARG A 206 -4.52 3.71 -1.01
N MET A 207 -5.28 4.80 -1.16
CA MET A 207 -4.91 6.12 -0.63
C MET A 207 -4.78 6.13 0.91
N ALA A 208 -5.62 5.36 1.59
CA ALA A 208 -5.58 5.19 3.04
C ALA A 208 -4.47 4.21 3.50
N LYS A 209 -3.81 3.50 2.57
CA LYS A 209 -2.91 2.35 2.82
C LYS A 209 -3.54 1.25 3.68
N ILE A 210 -4.85 1.05 3.52
CA ILE A 210 -5.53 -0.09 4.13
C ILE A 210 -5.29 -1.30 3.22
N LEU A 211 -4.44 -2.22 3.69
CA LEU A 211 -4.00 -3.41 2.95
C LEU A 211 -5.05 -4.54 2.97
N LYS A 212 -6.29 -4.21 2.63
CA LYS A 212 -7.43 -5.14 2.57
C LYS A 212 -8.09 -5.05 1.20
N THR A 213 -8.68 -6.14 0.74
CA THR A 213 -9.56 -6.10 -0.43
C THR A 213 -10.82 -5.31 -0.08
N VAL A 214 -11.51 -4.79 -1.10
CA VAL A 214 -12.79 -4.09 -0.89
C VAL A 214 -13.77 -4.98 -0.14
N GLU A 215 -13.84 -6.26 -0.51
CA GLU A 215 -14.73 -7.25 0.09
C GLU A 215 -14.43 -7.49 1.58
N THR A 216 -13.16 -7.72 1.91
CA THR A 216 -12.74 -7.99 3.29
C THR A 216 -12.93 -6.76 4.18
N TYR A 217 -12.61 -5.57 3.66
CA TYR A 217 -12.85 -4.31 4.36
C TYR A 217 -14.35 -4.09 4.63
N LEU A 218 -15.19 -4.22 3.60
CA LEU A 218 -16.64 -4.04 3.75
C LEU A 218 -17.25 -5.10 4.68
N ALA A 219 -16.86 -6.36 4.57
CA ALA A 219 -17.34 -7.43 5.43
C ALA A 219 -17.04 -7.14 6.91
N GLU A 220 -15.83 -6.67 7.23
CA GLU A 220 -15.50 -6.24 8.59
C GLU A 220 -16.36 -5.05 9.04
N ARG A 221 -16.51 -4.01 8.20
CA ARG A 221 -17.32 -2.83 8.56
C ARG A 221 -18.79 -3.16 8.76
N ILE A 222 -19.35 -4.05 7.94
CA ILE A 222 -20.73 -4.56 8.10
C ILE A 222 -20.86 -5.32 9.41
N LYS A 223 -19.92 -6.21 9.74
CA LYS A 223 -19.93 -6.95 11.02
C LYS A 223 -19.84 -6.00 12.22
N THR A 224 -18.97 -4.99 12.17
CA THR A 224 -18.87 -3.98 13.23
C THR A 224 -20.14 -3.14 13.34
N ALA A 225 -20.73 -2.73 12.20
CA ALA A 225 -22.00 -1.99 12.19
C ALA A 225 -23.14 -2.80 12.82
N LEU A 226 -23.23 -4.09 12.50
CA LEU A 226 -24.21 -5.01 13.05
C LEU A 226 -24.04 -5.15 14.57
N LEU A 227 -22.81 -5.34 15.04
CA LEU A 227 -22.53 -5.50 16.47
C LEU A 227 -22.92 -4.23 17.26
N MET A 228 -22.58 -3.04 16.74
CA MET A 228 -22.93 -1.77 17.35
C MET A 228 -24.45 -1.51 17.32
N SER A 229 -25.13 -1.86 16.22
CA SER A 229 -26.58 -1.68 16.11
C SER A 229 -27.34 -2.61 17.05
N VAL A 230 -26.92 -3.87 17.19
CA VAL A 230 -27.50 -4.81 18.17
C VAL A 230 -27.35 -4.27 19.59
N GLY A 231 -26.15 -3.82 19.97
CA GLY A 231 -25.91 -3.27 21.31
C GLY A 231 -26.80 -2.06 21.63
N LEU A 232 -26.91 -1.12 20.69
CA LEU A 232 -27.76 0.07 20.86
C LEU A 232 -29.26 -0.30 20.86
N THR A 233 -29.65 -1.29 20.06
CA THR A 233 -31.03 -1.79 20.01
C THR A 233 -31.42 -2.42 21.34
N ILE A 234 -30.57 -3.25 21.95
CA ILE A 234 -30.83 -3.85 23.27
C ILE A 234 -31.02 -2.77 24.34
N LEU A 235 -30.17 -1.73 24.33
CA LEU A 235 -30.30 -0.61 25.25
C LEU A 235 -31.62 0.15 25.05
N SER A 236 -31.99 0.41 23.79
CA SER A 236 -33.24 1.09 23.46
C SER A 236 -34.49 0.22 23.73
N ALA A 237 -34.39 -1.10 23.58
CA ALA A 237 -35.48 -2.04 23.81
C ALA A 237 -35.91 -2.03 25.29
N PHE A 238 -34.98 -1.87 26.23
CA PHE A 238 -35.31 -1.73 27.65
C PHE A 238 -36.19 -0.50 27.94
N LEU A 239 -35.93 0.62 27.25
CA LEU A 239 -36.73 1.84 27.37
C LEU A 239 -38.09 1.70 26.68
N ILE A 240 -38.11 1.09 25.49
CA ILE A 240 -39.33 0.87 24.70
C ILE A 240 -40.29 -0.07 25.45
N LEU A 241 -39.79 -1.15 26.04
CA LEU A 241 -40.60 -2.11 26.80
C LEU A 241 -41.16 -1.53 28.11
N LYS A 242 -40.53 -0.48 28.67
CA LYS A 242 -41.04 0.27 29.82
C LYS A 242 -42.00 1.40 29.44
N SER A 243 -42.13 1.69 28.15
CA SER A 243 -43.01 2.71 27.60
C SER A 243 -44.22 2.04 26.95
N GLU A 244 -45.33 2.75 26.77
CA GLU A 244 -46.51 2.24 26.03
C GLU A 244 -46.29 2.20 24.49
N ILE A 245 -45.04 2.06 24.04
CA ILE A 245 -44.67 2.08 22.62
C ILE A 245 -44.77 0.66 22.05
N SER A 246 -45.26 0.54 20.80
CA SER A 246 -45.36 -0.74 20.11
C SER A 246 -44.02 -1.49 20.02
N PRO A 247 -43.97 -2.81 20.28
CA PRO A 247 -42.76 -3.62 20.13
C PRO A 247 -42.13 -3.59 18.73
N PHE A 248 -42.90 -3.28 17.68
CA PHE A 248 -42.39 -3.11 16.31
C PHE A 248 -41.38 -1.95 16.19
N ALA A 249 -41.41 -0.98 17.12
CA ALA A 249 -40.44 0.11 17.17
C ALA A 249 -38.99 -0.40 17.35
N ILE A 250 -38.79 -1.56 17.97
CA ILE A 250 -37.45 -2.16 18.17
C ILE A 250 -36.81 -2.51 16.82
N ILE A 251 -37.57 -3.09 15.90
CA ILE A 251 -37.10 -3.43 14.55
C ILE A 251 -36.73 -2.17 13.78
N PHE A 252 -37.55 -1.13 13.90
CA PHE A 252 -37.29 0.16 13.25
C PHE A 252 -36.01 0.83 13.81
N VAL A 253 -35.84 0.85 15.13
CA VAL A 253 -34.62 1.38 15.77
C VAL A 253 -33.40 0.58 15.35
N PHE A 254 -33.48 -0.75 15.28
CA PHE A 254 -32.40 -1.58 14.77
C PHE A 254 -32.01 -1.23 13.34
N LEU A 255 -32.99 -1.12 12.43
CA LEU A 255 -32.73 -0.79 11.04
C LEU A 255 -32.07 0.58 10.89
N MET A 256 -32.60 1.60 11.58
CA MET A 256 -32.07 2.96 11.52
C MET A 256 -30.65 3.05 12.09
N THR A 257 -30.40 2.41 13.23
CA THR A 257 -29.07 2.40 13.85
C THR A 257 -28.06 1.60 13.03
N PHE A 258 -28.47 0.49 12.42
CA PHE A 258 -27.64 -0.29 11.51
C PHE A 258 -27.23 0.52 10.27
N LEU A 259 -28.19 1.17 9.59
CA LEU A 259 -27.91 2.02 8.44
C LEU A 259 -26.99 3.20 8.80
N PHE A 260 -27.21 3.82 9.95
CA PHE A 260 -26.38 4.90 10.47
C PHE A 260 -24.93 4.46 10.72
N PHE A 261 -24.72 3.37 11.46
CA PHE A 261 -23.37 2.85 11.73
C PHE A 261 -22.68 2.35 10.47
N LEU A 262 -23.42 1.71 9.56
CA LEU A 262 -22.89 1.27 8.28
C LEU A 262 -22.36 2.46 7.47
N PHE A 263 -23.15 3.55 7.38
CA PHE A 263 -22.73 4.78 6.72
C PHE A 263 -21.46 5.37 7.33
N ILE A 264 -21.40 5.51 8.66
CA ILE A 264 -20.24 6.05 9.36
C ILE A 264 -19.00 5.20 9.13
N PHE A 265 -19.10 3.88 9.28
CA PHE A 265 -17.94 3.00 9.19
C PHE A 265 -17.43 2.84 7.76
N VAL A 266 -18.31 2.82 6.75
CA VAL A 266 -17.88 2.81 5.34
C VAL A 266 -17.21 4.13 4.98
N LYS A 267 -17.76 5.29 5.40
CA LYS A 267 -17.13 6.60 5.20
C LYS A 267 -15.91 6.86 6.08
N GLY A 268 -15.63 6.00 7.05
CA GLY A 268 -14.44 6.11 7.90
C GLY A 268 -13.14 6.14 7.09
N VAL A 269 -13.10 5.52 5.90
CA VAL A 269 -11.93 5.61 5.00
C VAL A 269 -11.63 7.04 4.56
N ASP A 270 -12.66 7.84 4.29
CA ASP A 270 -12.52 9.21 3.80
C ASP A 270 -11.91 10.12 4.88
N ALA A 271 -12.21 9.84 6.16
CA ALA A 271 -11.59 10.53 7.30
C ALA A 271 -10.10 10.21 7.43
N VAL A 272 -9.70 8.95 7.23
CA VAL A 272 -8.28 8.53 7.21
C VAL A 272 -7.54 9.20 6.05
N ILE A 273 -8.15 9.25 4.87
CA ILE A 273 -7.59 9.93 3.69
C ILE A 273 -7.39 11.43 3.97
N HIS A 274 -8.39 12.11 4.53
CA HIS A 274 -8.30 13.53 4.88
C HIS A 274 -7.20 13.79 5.91
N LYS A 275 -7.10 12.95 6.94
CA LYS A 275 -6.05 13.08 7.95
C LYS A 275 -4.66 12.95 7.34
N ARG A 276 -4.44 11.93 6.48
CA ARG A 276 -3.18 11.75 5.76
C ARG A 276 -2.87 12.91 4.81
N ALA A 277 -3.85 13.39 4.05
CA ALA A 277 -3.66 14.56 3.17
C ALA A 277 -3.18 15.78 3.97
N LYS A 278 -3.82 16.06 5.10
CA LYS A 278 -3.47 17.15 6.00
C LYS A 278 -2.06 16.99 6.60
N GLU A 279 -1.62 15.77 6.92
CA GLU A 279 -0.26 15.51 7.40
C GLU A 279 0.79 15.74 6.30
N ILE A 280 0.49 15.37 5.05
CA ILE A 280 1.37 15.61 3.90
C ILE A 280 1.45 17.11 3.59
N ASP A 281 0.30 17.78 3.46
CA ASP A 281 0.21 19.17 3.02
C ASP A 281 0.95 20.15 3.95
N LYS A 282 1.09 19.79 5.24
CA LYS A 282 1.84 20.58 6.22
C LYS A 282 3.33 20.66 5.93
N GLU A 283 3.91 19.61 5.36
CA GLU A 283 5.36 19.50 5.18
C GLU A 283 5.78 19.39 3.72
N VAL A 284 4.81 19.36 2.80
CA VAL A 284 5.05 19.18 1.36
C VAL A 284 6.02 20.21 0.77
N LEU A 285 5.95 21.47 1.22
CA LEU A 285 6.82 22.54 0.75
C LEU A 285 8.26 22.35 1.27
N PHE A 286 8.41 22.01 2.56
CA PHE A 286 9.71 21.71 3.16
C PHE A 286 10.37 20.49 2.49
N ALA A 287 9.60 19.42 2.34
CA ALA A 287 9.98 18.20 1.62
C ALA A 287 10.48 18.49 0.19
N GLY A 288 9.71 19.27 -0.57
CA GLY A 288 10.08 19.66 -1.92
C GLY A 288 11.37 20.49 -1.97
N ARG A 289 11.51 21.48 -1.08
CA ARG A 289 12.71 22.33 -1.02
C ARG A 289 13.94 21.51 -0.64
N PHE A 290 13.80 20.56 0.28
CA PHE A 290 14.87 19.63 0.62
C PHE A 290 15.33 18.82 -0.60
N LEU A 291 14.39 18.30 -1.40
CA LEU A 291 14.74 17.60 -2.64
C LEU A 291 15.48 18.49 -3.62
N ILE A 292 15.03 19.73 -3.85
CA ILE A 292 15.73 20.68 -4.73
C ILE A 292 17.16 20.92 -4.26
N VAL A 293 17.38 21.15 -2.96
CA VAL A 293 18.73 21.38 -2.41
C VAL A 293 19.65 20.19 -2.71
N LYS A 294 19.14 18.96 -2.61
CA LYS A 294 19.91 17.75 -2.90
C LYS A 294 20.19 17.59 -4.40
N LEU A 295 19.21 17.86 -5.25
CA LEU A 295 19.34 17.78 -6.70
C LEU A 295 20.31 18.85 -7.24
N ASN A 296 20.20 20.10 -6.77
CA ASN A 296 21.12 21.19 -7.12
C ASN A 296 22.56 20.93 -6.63
N ALA A 297 22.73 20.14 -5.57
CA ALA A 297 24.04 19.66 -5.14
C ALA A 297 24.60 18.52 -6.02
N GLY A 298 23.93 18.18 -7.13
CA GLY A 298 24.35 17.14 -8.07
C GLY A 298 24.06 15.72 -7.63
N LYS A 299 23.28 15.50 -6.55
CA LYS A 299 22.91 14.13 -6.15
C LYS A 299 21.89 13.54 -7.13
N PRO A 300 22.04 12.25 -7.52
CA PRO A 300 21.00 11.54 -8.26
C PRO A 300 19.66 11.54 -7.51
N LEU A 301 18.55 11.58 -8.25
CA LEU A 301 17.20 11.66 -7.68
C LEU A 301 16.90 10.54 -6.67
N VAL A 302 17.28 9.30 -6.97
CA VAL A 302 17.05 8.16 -6.07
C VAL A 302 17.73 8.40 -4.73
N ASN A 303 18.98 8.88 -4.73
CA ASN A 303 19.71 9.19 -3.51
C ASN A 303 19.10 10.40 -2.77
N ALA A 304 18.58 11.39 -3.50
CA ALA A 304 17.84 12.49 -2.90
C ALA A 304 16.54 12.03 -2.22
N LEU A 305 15.82 11.07 -2.81
CA LEU A 305 14.63 10.44 -2.22
C LEU A 305 14.99 9.63 -0.97
N VAL A 306 16.10 8.89 -1.00
CA VAL A 306 16.62 8.15 0.17
C VAL A 306 17.00 9.13 1.30
N ASP A 307 17.72 10.19 1.00
CA ASP A 307 18.03 11.26 1.97
C ASP A 307 16.75 11.86 2.55
N ALA A 308 15.73 12.13 1.72
CA ALA A 308 14.46 12.69 2.16
C ALA A 308 13.66 11.71 3.03
N SER A 309 13.80 10.40 2.80
CA SER A 309 13.19 9.36 3.63
C SER A 309 13.81 9.23 5.02
N ASN A 310 15.02 9.77 5.21
CA ASN A 310 15.75 9.77 6.48
C ASN A 310 15.81 11.16 7.14
N ALA A 311 15.27 12.19 6.49
CA ALA A 311 15.24 13.54 7.03
C ALA A 311 14.34 13.66 8.29
N TYR A 312 14.60 14.66 9.13
CA TYR A 312 13.74 14.98 10.27
C TYR A 312 12.40 15.58 9.78
N GLY A 313 11.28 15.11 10.34
CA GLY A 313 9.92 15.58 10.00
C GLY A 313 8.91 14.44 9.74
N VAL A 314 7.65 14.78 9.49
CA VAL A 314 6.60 13.85 9.02
C VAL A 314 6.77 13.52 7.53
N ALA A 315 7.43 14.38 6.75
CA ALA A 315 7.73 14.20 5.33
C ALA A 315 8.49 12.90 5.04
N ASN A 316 9.32 12.45 5.97
CA ASN A 316 10.10 11.22 5.83
C ASN A 316 9.22 9.98 5.67
N LYS A 317 8.04 9.95 6.29
CA LYS A 317 7.11 8.81 6.20
C LYS A 317 6.65 8.61 4.76
N PHE A 318 6.43 9.69 4.03
CA PHE A 318 5.91 9.64 2.66
C PHE A 318 7.01 9.22 1.67
N PHE A 319 8.23 9.74 1.81
CA PHE A 319 9.34 9.29 0.96
C PHE A 319 9.79 7.87 1.27
N LYS A 320 9.74 7.45 2.55
CA LYS A 320 10.05 6.09 2.96
C LYS A 320 9.13 5.06 2.31
N GLU A 321 7.88 5.41 2.03
CA GLU A 321 6.97 4.56 1.25
C GLU A 321 7.46 4.38 -0.19
N ILE A 322 7.89 5.46 -0.85
CA ILE A 322 8.39 5.43 -2.24
C ILE A 322 9.72 4.66 -2.31
N VAL A 323 10.67 4.99 -1.42
CA VAL A 323 11.98 4.34 -1.34
C VAL A 323 11.82 2.84 -1.07
N ARG A 324 10.89 2.46 -0.20
CA ARG A 324 10.60 1.05 0.05
C ARG A 324 10.13 0.32 -1.20
N ASP A 325 9.26 0.92 -2.02
CA ASP A 325 8.81 0.28 -3.27
C ASP A 325 9.98 0.11 -4.25
N ILE A 326 10.91 1.07 -4.29
CA ILE A 326 12.15 1.01 -5.09
C ILE A 326 13.07 -0.11 -4.56
N ASP A 327 13.29 -0.18 -3.24
CA ASP A 327 14.12 -1.20 -2.60
C ASP A 327 13.56 -2.62 -2.82
N LEU A 328 12.24 -2.74 -2.98
CA LEU A 328 11.57 -4.00 -3.32
C LEU A 328 11.72 -4.40 -4.80
N GLY A 329 12.43 -3.60 -5.59
CA GLY A 329 12.73 -3.86 -7.01
C GLY A 329 11.76 -3.21 -7.99
N THR A 330 10.87 -2.31 -7.54
CA THR A 330 10.01 -1.53 -8.44
C THR A 330 10.84 -0.47 -9.16
N PRO A 331 10.74 -0.32 -10.50
CA PRO A 331 11.38 0.78 -11.21
C PRO A 331 11.01 2.14 -10.61
N VAL A 332 11.96 3.08 -10.59
CA VAL A 332 11.81 4.38 -9.91
C VAL A 332 10.63 5.17 -10.48
N GLU A 333 10.47 5.15 -11.79
CA GLU A 333 9.39 5.80 -12.52
C GLU A 333 8.02 5.23 -12.13
N GLU A 334 7.94 3.89 -12.01
CA GLU A 334 6.71 3.19 -11.64
C GLU A 334 6.36 3.43 -10.16
N ALA A 335 7.36 3.44 -9.28
CA ALA A 335 7.18 3.76 -7.87
C ALA A 335 6.67 5.20 -7.68
N LEU A 336 7.27 6.17 -8.36
CA LEU A 336 6.85 7.58 -8.32
C LEU A 336 5.47 7.79 -8.95
N GLU A 337 5.17 7.12 -10.07
CA GLU A 337 3.86 7.20 -10.72
C GLU A 337 2.76 6.61 -9.81
N SER A 338 3.01 5.44 -9.20
CA SER A 338 2.11 4.83 -8.24
C SER A 338 1.87 5.75 -7.04
N ALA A 339 2.94 6.32 -6.47
CA ALA A 339 2.85 7.27 -5.37
C ALA A 339 2.07 8.54 -5.75
N SER A 340 2.26 9.07 -6.96
CA SER A 340 1.50 10.21 -7.48
C SER A 340 0.01 9.87 -7.66
N ARG A 341 -0.31 8.68 -8.19
CA ARG A 341 -1.69 8.23 -8.44
C ARG A 341 -2.48 8.01 -7.15
N TYR A 342 -1.81 7.52 -6.10
CA TYR A 342 -2.42 7.11 -4.83
C TYR A 342 -2.13 8.02 -3.64
N THR A 343 -1.39 9.12 -3.81
CA THR A 343 -1.28 10.12 -2.73
C THR A 343 -2.61 10.85 -2.53
N PRO A 344 -3.03 11.05 -1.26
CA PRO A 344 -4.25 11.80 -0.95
C PRO A 344 -4.04 13.32 -1.03
N SER A 345 -2.79 13.81 -0.96
CA SER A 345 -2.47 15.25 -1.10
C SER A 345 -2.38 15.66 -2.57
N LYS A 346 -3.07 16.75 -2.93
CA LYS A 346 -2.98 17.34 -4.28
C LYS A 346 -1.61 18.00 -4.53
N LYS A 347 -1.09 18.73 -3.54
CA LYS A 347 0.21 19.43 -3.62
C LYS A 347 1.35 18.43 -3.83
N PHE A 348 1.35 17.32 -3.08
CA PHE A 348 2.36 16.27 -3.23
C PHE A 348 2.19 15.48 -4.52
N ARG A 349 0.94 15.28 -4.98
CA ARG A 349 0.69 14.70 -6.31
C ARG A 349 1.34 15.52 -7.42
N SER A 350 1.18 16.84 -7.39
CA SER A 350 1.77 17.74 -8.38
C SER A 350 3.30 17.60 -8.39
N ILE A 351 3.94 17.61 -7.23
CA ILE A 351 5.40 17.39 -7.10
C ILE A 351 5.83 16.05 -7.72
N LEU A 352 5.22 14.94 -7.30
CA LEU A 352 5.58 13.61 -7.79
C LEU A 352 5.31 13.47 -9.29
N PHE A 353 4.22 14.06 -9.78
CA PHE A 353 3.88 14.07 -11.21
C PHE A 353 4.94 14.79 -12.03
N GLN A 354 5.39 15.96 -11.59
CA GLN A 354 6.42 16.74 -12.29
C GLN A 354 7.77 16.03 -12.28
N ILE A 355 8.15 15.45 -11.14
CA ILE A 355 9.36 14.61 -11.05
C ILE A 355 9.26 13.43 -12.03
N THR A 356 8.15 12.71 -12.04
CA THR A 356 7.95 11.55 -12.92
C THR A 356 8.02 11.94 -14.40
N ASN A 357 7.39 13.05 -14.79
CA ASN A 357 7.43 13.54 -16.16
C ASN A 357 8.82 13.99 -16.59
N ALA A 358 9.54 14.69 -15.71
CA ALA A 358 10.91 15.11 -16.00
C ALA A 358 11.84 13.92 -16.26
N ILE A 359 11.72 12.84 -15.46
CA ILE A 359 12.46 11.59 -15.70
C ILE A 359 12.09 10.97 -17.04
N LYS A 360 10.78 10.85 -17.34
CA LYS A 360 10.29 10.24 -18.59
C LYS A 360 10.77 11.00 -19.84
N ILE A 361 10.92 12.32 -19.75
CA ILE A 361 11.37 13.18 -20.85
C ILE A 361 12.91 13.29 -20.88
N GLY A 362 13.60 12.96 -19.79
CA GLY A 362 15.05 13.06 -19.66
C GLY A 362 15.55 14.49 -19.44
N VAL A 363 14.74 15.33 -18.78
CA VAL A 363 15.07 16.73 -18.46
C VAL A 363 15.42 16.90 -16.98
N ASP A 364 16.09 18.02 -16.65
CA ASP A 364 16.46 18.35 -15.28
C ASP A 364 15.23 18.53 -14.39
N VAL A 365 15.08 17.64 -13.41
CA VAL A 365 13.98 17.60 -12.45
C VAL A 365 13.92 18.88 -11.60
N SER A 366 15.08 19.49 -11.31
CA SER A 366 15.22 20.57 -10.33
C SER A 366 14.41 21.81 -10.75
N LYS A 367 14.52 22.21 -12.03
CA LYS A 367 13.82 23.38 -12.58
C LYS A 367 12.30 23.24 -12.57
N PHE A 368 11.78 22.05 -12.92
CA PHE A 368 10.35 21.78 -12.93
C PHE A 368 9.79 21.70 -11.50
N LEU A 369 10.56 21.12 -10.59
CA LEU A 369 10.20 21.05 -9.19
C LEU A 369 10.17 22.45 -8.56
N GLU A 370 11.12 23.32 -8.88
CA GLU A 370 11.19 24.70 -8.39
C GLU A 370 9.94 25.50 -8.74
N ALA A 371 9.56 25.52 -10.03
CA ALA A 371 8.34 26.19 -10.48
C ALA A 371 7.08 25.68 -9.76
N THR A 372 7.00 24.36 -9.51
CA THR A 372 5.87 23.75 -8.81
C THR A 372 5.83 24.13 -7.34
N LEU A 373 6.98 24.25 -6.68
CA LEU A 373 7.05 24.66 -5.28
C LEU A 373 6.75 26.13 -5.09
N ASP A 374 7.13 26.97 -6.04
CA ASP A 374 6.79 28.39 -6.04
C ASP A 374 5.27 28.59 -6.18
N GLU A 375 4.62 27.85 -7.08
CA GLU A 375 3.16 27.81 -7.21
C GLU A 375 2.50 27.37 -5.89
N ILE A 376 2.98 26.27 -5.29
CA ILE A 376 2.48 25.76 -4.00
C ILE A 376 2.69 26.80 -2.88
N SER A 377 3.81 27.50 -2.89
CA SER A 377 4.13 28.54 -1.90
C SER A 377 3.18 29.74 -2.04
N LEU A 378 2.91 30.19 -3.27
CA LEU A 378 1.94 31.24 -3.55
C LEU A 378 0.53 30.84 -3.11
N ASP A 379 0.11 29.61 -3.40
CA ASP A 379 -1.16 29.06 -2.94
C ASP A 379 -1.29 29.07 -1.42
N GLN A 380 -0.23 28.67 -0.70
CA GLN A 380 -0.21 28.71 0.77
C GLN A 380 -0.32 30.15 1.30
N LEU A 381 0.37 31.12 0.68
CA LEU A 381 0.26 32.54 1.06
C LEU A 381 -1.16 33.08 0.84
N MET A 382 -1.79 32.74 -0.28
CA MET A 382 -3.19 33.10 -0.54
C MET A 382 -4.14 32.48 0.50
N GLU A 383 -3.90 31.23 0.91
CA GLU A 383 -4.69 30.54 1.93
C GLU A 383 -4.57 31.24 3.30
N ILE A 384 -3.35 31.64 3.69
CA ILE A 384 -3.09 32.42 4.91
C ILE A 384 -3.78 33.78 4.86
N GLN A 385 -3.66 34.51 3.75
CA GLN A 385 -4.30 35.82 3.60
C GLN A 385 -5.83 35.71 3.65
N LYS A 386 -6.41 34.70 3.00
CA LYS A 386 -7.85 34.43 3.03
C LYS A 386 -8.31 34.06 4.43
N TYR A 387 -7.52 33.28 5.17
CA TYR A 387 -7.77 33.00 6.58
C TYR A 387 -7.76 34.27 7.42
N GLY A 388 -6.74 35.13 7.29
CA GLY A 388 -6.66 36.40 8.01
C GLY A 388 -7.86 37.32 7.75
N LYS A 389 -8.29 37.43 6.49
CA LYS A 389 -9.50 38.20 6.12
C LYS A 389 -10.77 37.65 6.77
N LYS A 390 -10.95 36.32 6.78
CA LYS A 390 -12.11 35.67 7.44
C LYS A 390 -12.06 35.81 8.96
N LEU A 391 -10.86 35.73 9.54
CA LEU A 391 -10.66 35.79 10.98
C LEU A 391 -11.22 37.07 11.56
N ASN A 392 -10.96 38.22 10.92
CA ASN A 392 -11.46 39.51 11.39
C ASN A 392 -13.01 39.53 11.51
N GLY A 393 -13.72 39.06 10.47
CA GLY A 393 -15.18 38.99 10.51
C GLY A 393 -15.70 38.08 11.62
N ILE A 394 -15.10 36.90 11.80
CA ILE A 394 -15.52 35.94 12.82
C ILE A 394 -15.22 36.45 14.22
N THR A 395 -14.07 37.10 14.43
CA THR A 395 -13.72 37.75 15.70
C THR A 395 -14.72 38.83 16.05
N MET A 396 -15.16 39.64 15.07
CA MET A 396 -16.23 40.63 15.30
C MET A 396 -17.55 39.97 15.73
N PHE A 397 -17.97 38.90 15.05
CA PHE A 397 -19.18 38.15 15.44
C PHE A 397 -19.07 37.52 16.83
N TYR A 398 -17.91 36.95 17.17
CA TYR A 398 -17.64 36.41 18.51
C TYR A 398 -17.69 37.51 19.57
N MET A 399 -17.01 38.63 19.36
CA MET A 399 -17.05 39.79 20.26
C MET A 399 -18.48 40.27 20.48
N LEU A 400 -19.28 40.38 19.42
CA LEU A 400 -20.66 40.84 19.52
C LEU A 400 -21.57 39.81 20.21
N LEU A 401 -21.63 38.57 19.72
CA LEU A 401 -22.63 37.58 20.13
C LEU A 401 -22.26 36.77 21.37
N ALA A 402 -20.97 36.52 21.60
CA ALA A 402 -20.53 35.72 22.75
C ALA A 402 -20.12 36.58 23.96
N ILE A 403 -19.73 37.85 23.74
CA ILE A 403 -19.26 38.72 24.83
C ILE A 403 -20.23 39.89 25.07
N VAL A 404 -20.46 40.75 24.07
CA VAL A 404 -21.23 42.01 24.26
C VAL A 404 -22.72 41.74 24.50
N VAL A 405 -23.38 40.96 23.65
CA VAL A 405 -24.82 40.66 23.77
C VAL A 405 -25.13 39.90 25.07
N PRO A 406 -24.36 38.87 25.48
CA PRO A 406 -24.55 38.23 26.77
C PRO A 406 -24.36 39.13 27.98
N SER A 407 -23.31 39.97 27.98
CA SER A 407 -23.04 40.86 29.11
C SER A 407 -24.13 41.92 29.29
N LEU A 408 -24.54 42.58 28.20
CA LEU A 408 -25.65 43.54 28.20
C LEU A 408 -27.01 42.87 28.45
N GLY A 409 -27.23 41.70 27.85
CA GLY A 409 -28.47 40.93 28.02
C GLY A 409 -28.66 40.45 29.45
N LEU A 410 -27.59 39.96 30.10
CA LEU A 410 -27.64 39.51 31.49
C LEU A 410 -27.91 40.69 32.44
N THR A 411 -27.22 41.81 32.24
CA THR A 411 -27.42 43.01 33.08
C THR A 411 -28.84 43.56 32.92
N LEU A 412 -29.34 43.69 31.69
CA LEU A 412 -30.72 44.10 31.43
C LEU A 412 -31.75 43.11 32.01
N PHE A 413 -31.51 41.82 31.85
CA PHE A 413 -32.37 40.77 32.40
C PHE A 413 -32.47 40.85 33.92
N ILE A 414 -31.35 41.03 34.62
CA ILE A 414 -31.34 41.19 36.09
C ILE A 414 -32.11 42.45 36.50
N LEU A 415 -31.89 43.57 35.81
CA LEU A 415 -32.57 44.84 36.08
C LEU A 415 -34.09 44.72 35.91
N VAL A 416 -34.53 44.12 34.80
CA VAL A 416 -35.95 43.93 34.49
C VAL A 416 -36.59 42.90 35.42
N ALA A 417 -35.92 41.79 35.70
CA ALA A 417 -36.40 40.79 36.67
C ALA A 417 -36.63 41.42 38.06
N SER A 418 -35.72 42.31 38.48
CA SER A 418 -35.88 43.06 39.73
C SER A 418 -37.06 44.03 39.72
N LEU A 419 -37.40 44.63 38.58
CA LEU A 419 -38.52 45.58 38.46
C LEU A 419 -39.89 44.88 38.47
N ILE A 420 -39.98 43.68 37.92
CA ILE A 420 -41.24 42.92 37.80
C ILE A 420 -41.45 41.98 39.01
N GLY A 421 -40.49 41.93 39.95
CA GLY A 421 -40.56 41.06 41.14
C GLY A 421 -40.37 39.59 40.81
N LEU A 422 -39.59 39.27 39.77
CA LEU A 422 -39.27 37.90 39.38
C LEU A 422 -38.10 37.37 40.25
N ASP A 423 -38.36 36.33 41.05
CA ASP A 423 -37.32 35.67 41.82
C ASP A 423 -36.39 34.85 40.91
N VAL A 424 -35.20 35.39 40.65
CA VAL A 424 -34.16 34.71 39.89
C VAL A 424 -33.48 33.66 40.78
N ASN A 425 -33.98 32.43 40.74
CA ASN A 425 -33.37 31.28 41.42
C ASN A 425 -31.99 30.94 40.81
N LEU A 426 -31.09 30.42 41.66
CA LEU A 426 -29.83 29.77 41.29
C LEU A 426 -29.94 28.82 40.09
N VAL A 427 -31.07 28.12 39.93
CA VAL A 427 -31.37 27.26 38.77
C VAL A 427 -31.37 28.03 37.45
N ILE A 428 -32.05 29.19 37.40
CA ILE A 428 -32.13 30.02 36.18
C ILE A 428 -30.76 30.58 35.84
N PHE A 429 -30.01 31.03 36.85
CA PHE A 429 -28.66 31.54 36.67
C PHE A 429 -27.71 30.45 36.13
N SER A 430 -27.82 29.23 36.66
CA SER A 430 -27.03 28.07 36.22
C SER A 430 -27.31 27.70 34.76
N VAL A 431 -28.58 27.77 34.34
CA VAL A 431 -28.99 27.51 32.94
C VAL A 431 -28.41 28.57 31.99
N ILE A 432 -28.44 29.85 32.38
CA ILE A 432 -27.88 30.93 31.55
C ILE A 432 -26.36 30.77 31.40
N ILE A 433 -25.63 30.51 32.49
CA ILE A 433 -24.18 30.25 32.43
C ILE A 433 -23.88 29.05 31.54
N PHE A 434 -24.63 27.96 31.67
CA PHE A 434 -24.45 26.78 30.83
C PHE A 434 -24.65 27.08 29.35
N MET A 435 -25.69 27.86 28.99
CA MET A 435 -25.92 28.32 27.62
C MET A 435 -24.75 29.16 27.08
N LEU A 436 -24.17 30.03 27.90
CA LEU A 436 -23.00 30.83 27.51
C LEU A 436 -21.76 29.97 27.30
N LEU A 437 -21.50 28.99 28.17
CA LEU A 437 -20.40 28.04 28.00
C LEU A 437 -20.54 27.22 26.71
N VAL A 438 -21.76 26.79 26.37
CA VAL A 438 -22.05 26.10 25.11
C VAL A 438 -21.79 27.02 23.92
N LEU A 439 -22.23 28.28 23.99
CA LEU A 439 -21.99 29.26 22.94
C LEU A 439 -20.50 29.53 22.72
N GLU A 440 -19.72 29.72 23.79
CA GLU A 440 -18.27 29.88 23.72
C GLU A 440 -17.58 28.65 23.12
N PHE A 441 -17.98 27.45 23.53
CA PHE A 441 -17.45 26.21 22.98
C PHE A 441 -17.69 26.10 21.47
N ILE A 442 -18.88 26.49 21.00
CA ILE A 442 -19.21 26.54 19.56
C ILE A 442 -18.25 27.47 18.83
N PHE A 443 -18.06 28.70 19.31
CA PHE A 443 -17.16 29.65 18.67
C PHE A 443 -15.72 29.17 18.65
N ILE A 444 -15.18 28.65 19.75
CA ILE A 444 -13.83 28.07 19.81
C ILE A 444 -13.67 26.93 18.79
N SER A 445 -14.71 26.10 18.63
CA SER A 445 -14.71 24.98 17.68
C SER A 445 -14.71 25.48 16.23
N VAL A 446 -15.45 26.56 15.94
CA VAL A 446 -15.45 27.23 14.62
C VAL A 446 -14.07 27.84 14.33
N PHE A 447 -13.44 28.52 15.30
CA PHE A 447 -12.09 29.07 15.11
C PHE A 447 -11.06 27.97 14.79
N LYS A 448 -11.12 26.84 15.50
CA LYS A 448 -10.23 25.70 15.26
C LYS A 448 -10.45 25.06 13.89
N SER A 449 -11.68 25.06 13.36
CA SER A 449 -11.98 24.42 12.08
C SER A 449 -11.56 25.25 10.86
N ILE A 450 -11.48 26.57 11.01
CA ILE A 450 -11.16 27.50 9.90
C ILE A 450 -9.65 27.72 9.74
N ARG A 451 -8.86 27.40 10.77
CA ARG A 451 -7.39 27.54 10.74
C ARG A 451 -6.79 26.70 9.59
N PRO A 452 -5.97 27.30 8.70
CA PRO A 452 -5.32 26.58 7.61
C PRO A 452 -4.30 25.58 8.17
N ASN A 453 -4.10 24.49 7.44
CA ASN A 453 -3.26 23.38 7.86
C ASN A 453 -1.80 23.59 7.46
N LEU A 454 -1.17 24.63 7.99
CA LEU A 454 0.19 25.01 7.68
C LEU A 454 1.03 24.98 8.96
N ASN A 455 2.25 24.45 8.85
CA ASN A 455 3.28 24.71 9.85
C ASN A 455 3.82 26.11 9.54
N ILE A 456 3.20 27.12 10.18
CA ILE A 456 3.70 28.50 10.18
C ILE A 456 4.77 28.60 11.26
#